data_AF-A0A9D8TDS1-F1
#
_entry.id   AF-A0A9D8TDS1-F1
#
_cell.length_a   1.000
_cell.length_b   1.000
_cell.length_c   1.000
_cell.angle_alpha   90.00
_cell.angle_beta   90.00
_cell.angle_gamma   90.00
#
_symmetry.space_group_name_H-M   'P 1'
#
loop_
_entity.id
_entity.type
_entity.pdbx_description
1 polymer ?
#
loop_
_entity_poly.entity_id
_entity_poly.type
_entity_poly.pdbx_seq_one_letter_code
_entity_poly.pdbx_strand_id
1 'polypeptide(L)'
;KNLRIFGDQAAFDRAKEALKGSRNDRSCLDNGMGSAFRYENRYVQLDSIAAVSAARHKKSLHRKIMAQNESYIKQMARLCQKHQVKIILLSTPVHQSYYQLLDSTQLAITRETCHRIAADFPHCHYLDWMQDERFVTEDFFDADHLNHQGAIKLTQYLNDFIRDFSENKE
;
A
#
# COMPACT_ATOMS: atom_id res chain seq x y z
N LYS A 1 -17.72 18.68 -20.30
CA LYS A 1 -18.01 18.22 -18.92
C LYS A 1 -16.90 18.74 -18.02
N ASN A 2 -17.20 19.62 -17.06
CA ASN A 2 -16.21 20.26 -16.19
C ASN A 2 -15.60 19.22 -15.24
N LEU A 3 -14.41 18.71 -15.54
CA LEU A 3 -13.63 17.94 -14.58
C LEU A 3 -13.20 18.89 -13.45
N ARG A 4 -13.71 18.66 -12.24
CA ARG A 4 -13.14 19.25 -11.03
C ARG A 4 -12.01 18.33 -10.57
N ILE A 5 -10.78 18.79 -10.77
CA ILE A 5 -9.58 18.12 -10.25
C ILE A 5 -9.33 18.70 -8.86
N PHE A 6 -9.29 17.83 -7.84
CA PHE A 6 -8.96 18.19 -6.48
C PHE A 6 -7.47 17.86 -6.24
N GLY A 7 -6.70 18.83 -5.74
CA GLY A 7 -5.27 18.67 -5.48
C GLY A 7 -4.58 20.03 -5.32
N ASP A 8 -3.31 20.03 -4.92
CA ASP A 8 -2.49 21.24 -4.91
C ASP A 8 -2.18 21.73 -6.34
N GLN A 9 -1.70 22.97 -6.47
CA GLN A 9 -1.37 23.57 -7.76
C GLN A 9 -0.35 22.75 -8.54
N ALA A 10 0.61 22.11 -7.86
CA ALA A 10 1.62 21.28 -8.50
C ALA A 10 1.02 20.01 -9.12
N ALA A 11 0.06 19.37 -8.45
CA ALA A 11 -0.68 18.23 -9.00
C ALA A 11 -1.49 18.64 -10.25
N PHE A 12 -2.08 19.83 -10.23
CA PHE A 12 -2.82 20.36 -11.38
C PHE A 12 -1.92 20.68 -12.57
N ASP A 13 -0.76 21.28 -12.33
CA ASP A 13 0.21 21.60 -13.38
C ASP A 13 0.79 20.32 -14.00
N ARG A 14 1.10 19.31 -13.18
CA ARG A 14 1.49 17.97 -13.66
C ARG A 14 0.42 17.35 -14.55
N ALA A 15 -0.85 17.40 -14.13
CA ALA A 15 -1.96 16.86 -14.91
C ALA A 15 -2.12 17.58 -16.26
N LYS A 16 -1.96 18.91 -16.29
CA LYS A 16 -2.00 19.70 -17.53
C LYS A 16 -0.89 19.33 -18.50
N GLU A 17 0.35 19.20 -18.03
CA GLU A 17 1.47 18.82 -18.89
C GLU A 17 1.34 17.38 -19.40
N ALA A 18 0.86 16.46 -18.57
CA ALA A 18 0.54 15.09 -19.00
C ALA A 18 -0.52 15.07 -20.10
N LEU A 19 -1.58 15.88 -19.97
CA LEU A 19 -2.66 15.98 -20.97
C LEU A 19 -2.20 16.60 -22.30
N LYS A 20 -1.17 17.45 -22.29
CA LYS A 20 -0.57 18.02 -23.50
C LYS A 20 0.38 17.04 -24.20
N GLY A 21 0.70 15.90 -23.58
CA GLY A 21 1.71 14.96 -24.08
C GLY A 21 3.15 15.49 -24.02
N SER A 22 3.38 16.67 -23.44
CA SER A 22 4.71 17.26 -23.21
C SER A 22 5.46 16.56 -22.06
N ARG A 23 4.76 15.70 -21.31
CA ARG A 23 5.30 14.99 -20.16
C ARG A 23 4.71 13.59 -20.07
N ASN A 24 5.57 12.58 -19.95
CA ASN A 24 5.19 11.21 -19.63
C ASN A 24 5.87 10.83 -18.30
N ASP A 25 5.15 10.99 -17.19
CA ASP A 25 5.62 10.64 -15.84
C ASP A 25 5.44 9.14 -15.54
N ARG A 26 5.25 8.31 -16.56
CA ARG A 26 5.07 6.87 -16.36
C ARG A 26 6.36 6.27 -15.79
N SER A 27 6.30 6.00 -14.49
CA SER A 27 7.37 5.36 -13.71
C SER A 27 7.18 3.85 -13.58
N CYS A 28 6.23 3.25 -14.32
CA CYS A 28 5.92 1.84 -14.30
C CYS A 28 5.94 1.17 -15.68
N LEU A 29 6.14 -0.14 -15.71
CA LEU A 29 6.04 -1.00 -16.89
C LEU A 29 4.56 -1.17 -17.32
N ASP A 30 4.31 -1.82 -18.47
CA ASP A 30 2.95 -1.91 -19.04
C ASP A 30 1.99 -2.69 -18.14
N ASN A 31 2.55 -3.58 -17.31
CA ASN A 31 1.84 -4.34 -16.29
C ASN A 31 1.69 -3.58 -14.95
N GLY A 32 2.02 -2.29 -14.90
CA GLY A 32 1.91 -1.46 -13.70
C GLY A 32 3.05 -1.60 -12.68
N MET A 33 4.04 -2.46 -12.93
CA MET A 33 5.18 -2.64 -12.04
C MET A 33 6.09 -1.40 -12.02
N GLY A 34 6.44 -0.89 -10.84
CA GLY A 34 7.38 0.23 -10.70
C GLY A 34 8.76 -0.09 -11.29
N SER A 35 9.25 0.77 -12.18
CA SER A 35 10.53 0.57 -12.89
C SER A 35 11.76 0.93 -12.05
N ALA A 36 11.59 1.66 -10.96
CA ALA A 36 12.67 2.15 -10.11
C ALA A 36 13.19 1.11 -9.10
N PHE A 37 12.36 0.14 -8.69
CA PHE A 37 12.63 -0.75 -7.56
C PHE A 37 13.29 -2.07 -8.01
N ARG A 38 14.39 -1.98 -8.76
CA ARG A 38 15.10 -3.15 -9.30
C ARG A 38 16.00 -3.82 -8.24
N TYR A 39 16.08 -5.15 -8.25
CA TYR A 39 16.84 -5.94 -7.27
C TYR A 39 18.33 -5.61 -7.32
N GLU A 40 18.83 -5.38 -8.53
CA GLU A 40 20.22 -5.05 -8.84
C GLU A 40 20.62 -3.68 -8.26
N ASN A 41 19.64 -2.81 -8.04
CA ASN A 41 19.80 -1.46 -7.50
C ASN A 41 19.32 -1.35 -6.04
N ARG A 42 19.07 -2.48 -5.37
CA ARG A 42 18.58 -2.47 -3.99
C ARG A 42 19.65 -1.92 -3.04
N TYR A 43 19.19 -1.42 -1.90
CA TYR A 43 20.09 -1.01 -0.84
C TYR A 43 20.72 -2.23 -0.16
N VAL A 44 22.04 -2.20 0.01
CA VAL A 44 22.80 -3.29 0.66
C VAL A 44 22.73 -3.18 2.18
N GLN A 45 22.67 -1.96 2.73
CA GLN A 45 22.61 -1.71 4.17
C GLN A 45 21.18 -1.40 4.61
N LEU A 46 20.32 -2.42 4.66
CA LEU A 46 18.91 -2.22 5.01
C LEU A 46 18.72 -1.68 6.44
N ASP A 47 19.56 -2.09 7.39
CA ASP A 47 19.41 -1.68 8.80
C ASP A 47 19.67 -0.20 9.03
N SER A 48 20.63 0.40 8.30
CA SER A 48 20.89 1.84 8.42
C SER A 48 19.74 2.66 7.82
N ILE A 49 19.12 2.16 6.76
CA ILE A 49 17.98 2.81 6.09
C ILE A 49 16.70 2.59 6.87
N ALA A 50 16.55 1.44 7.54
CA ALA A 50 15.41 1.12 8.39
C ALA A 50 15.14 2.21 9.43
N ALA A 51 16.20 2.67 10.13
CA ALA A 51 16.07 3.74 11.11
C ALA A 51 15.63 5.08 10.49
N VAL A 52 16.17 5.41 9.31
CA VAL A 52 15.79 6.64 8.58
C VAL A 52 14.34 6.57 8.10
N SER A 53 13.92 5.45 7.49
CA SER A 53 12.55 5.22 7.05
C SER A 53 11.57 5.23 8.23
N ALA A 54 11.90 4.56 9.34
CA ALA A 54 11.05 4.51 10.52
C ALA A 54 10.88 5.90 11.16
N ALA A 55 11.96 6.67 11.29
CA ALA A 55 11.90 8.04 11.78
C ALA A 55 11.05 8.96 10.89
N ARG A 56 11.15 8.81 9.56
CA ARG A 56 10.32 9.55 8.59
C ARG A 56 8.84 9.19 8.71
N HIS A 57 8.53 7.93 9.00
CA HIS A 57 7.16 7.40 9.09
C HIS A 57 6.54 7.58 10.48
N LYS A 58 7.35 7.88 11.50
CA LYS A 58 6.85 8.33 12.79
C LYS A 58 6.16 9.68 12.63
N LYS A 59 4.83 9.68 12.70
CA LYS A 59 4.00 10.89 12.61
C LYS A 59 3.32 11.21 13.93
N SER A 60 2.95 12.46 14.15
CA SER A 60 2.05 12.80 15.24
C SER A 60 0.64 12.23 14.95
N LEU A 61 0.01 11.67 15.97
CA LEU A 61 -1.34 11.11 15.88
C LEU A 61 -2.40 12.22 15.76
N HIS A 62 -2.60 12.71 14.55
CA HIS A 62 -3.61 13.73 14.26
C HIS A 62 -4.98 13.07 14.09
N ARG A 63 -5.78 13.04 15.17
CA ARG A 63 -7.13 12.43 15.19
C ARG A 63 -8.01 12.84 14.00
N LYS A 64 -7.98 14.11 13.59
CA LYS A 64 -8.75 14.61 12.45
C LYS A 64 -8.33 13.96 11.12
N ILE A 65 -7.03 13.83 10.88
CA ILE A 65 -6.51 13.21 9.65
C ILE A 65 -6.81 11.71 9.66
N MET A 66 -6.64 11.04 10.80
CA MET A 66 -6.96 9.61 10.93
C MET A 66 -8.45 9.34 10.67
N ALA A 67 -9.35 10.13 11.27
CA ALA A 67 -10.79 10.02 11.04
C ALA A 67 -11.17 10.32 9.58
N GLN A 68 -10.48 11.26 8.94
CA GLN A 68 -10.68 11.58 7.53
C GLN A 68 -10.24 10.43 6.61
N ASN A 69 -9.06 9.84 6.86
CA ASN A 69 -8.57 8.68 6.12
C ASN A 69 -9.51 7.48 6.26
N GLU A 70 -9.97 7.20 7.48
CA GLU A 70 -10.96 6.15 7.72
C GLU A 70 -12.26 6.43 6.94
N SER A 71 -12.75 7.66 6.96
CA SER A 71 -13.94 8.06 6.22
C SER A 71 -13.79 7.80 4.71
N TYR A 72 -12.62 8.07 4.13
CA TYR A 72 -12.36 7.77 2.73
C TYR A 72 -12.38 6.26 2.44
N ILE A 73 -11.77 5.43 3.29
CA ILE A 73 -11.82 3.98 3.13
C ILE A 73 -13.27 3.47 3.24
N LYS A 74 -14.05 3.97 4.19
CA LYS A 74 -15.48 3.62 4.32
C LYS A 74 -16.31 4.05 3.12
N GLN A 75 -16.00 5.20 2.51
CA GLN A 75 -16.65 5.63 1.27
C GLN A 75 -16.32 4.71 0.09
N MET A 76 -15.05 4.31 -0.05
CA MET A 76 -14.64 3.30 -1.04
C MET A 76 -15.34 1.96 -0.78
N ALA A 77 -15.45 1.53 0.47
CA ALA A 77 -16.15 0.30 0.84
C ALA A 77 -17.63 0.28 0.43
N ARG A 78 -18.35 1.38 0.68
CA ARG A 78 -19.75 1.54 0.25
C ARG A 78 -19.89 1.56 -1.27
N LEU A 79 -18.96 2.20 -1.98
CA LEU A 79 -18.95 2.22 -3.44
C LEU A 79 -18.76 0.80 -3.98
N CYS A 80 -17.77 0.05 -3.49
CA CYS A 80 -17.55 -1.34 -3.86
C CYS A 80 -18.76 -2.23 -3.54
N GLN A 81 -19.42 -2.01 -2.39
CA GLN A 81 -20.64 -2.74 -2.03
C GLN A 81 -21.76 -2.55 -3.06
N LYS A 82 -22.00 -1.30 -3.50
CA LYS A 82 -22.98 -0.98 -4.54
C LYS A 82 -22.68 -1.69 -5.87
N HIS A 83 -21.42 -1.96 -6.13
CA HIS A 83 -20.95 -2.62 -7.35
C HIS A 83 -20.59 -4.11 -7.15
N GLN A 84 -20.94 -4.70 -6.00
CA GLN A 84 -20.66 -6.11 -5.67
C GLN A 84 -19.16 -6.47 -5.79
N VAL A 85 -18.28 -5.52 -5.49
CA VAL A 85 -16.82 -5.69 -5.51
C VAL A 85 -16.35 -6.06 -4.11
N LYS A 86 -15.63 -7.18 -3.98
CA LYS A 86 -14.95 -7.55 -2.73
C LYS A 86 -13.68 -6.70 -2.55
N ILE A 87 -13.36 -6.33 -1.32
CA ILE A 87 -12.19 -5.52 -0.96
C ILE A 87 -11.20 -6.35 -0.17
N ILE A 88 -9.92 -6.16 -0.47
CA ILE A 88 -8.80 -6.62 0.35
C ILE A 88 -8.02 -5.37 0.77
N LEU A 89 -8.01 -5.07 2.06
CA LEU A 89 -7.04 -4.17 2.68
C LEU A 89 -5.78 -5.00 2.92
N LEU A 90 -4.63 -4.55 2.41
CA LEU A 90 -3.37 -5.28 2.50
C LEU A 90 -2.31 -4.42 3.17
N SER A 91 -1.71 -4.92 4.25
CA SER A 91 -0.41 -4.43 4.73
C SER A 91 0.67 -5.30 4.11
N THR A 92 1.48 -4.71 3.24
CA THR A 92 2.50 -5.43 2.47
C THR A 92 3.68 -5.83 3.37
N PRO A 93 4.45 -6.87 2.99
CA PRO A 93 5.68 -7.22 3.67
C PRO A 93 6.65 -6.05 3.78
N VAL A 94 7.34 -5.96 4.91
CA VAL A 94 8.44 -5.02 5.17
C VAL A 94 9.61 -5.75 5.81
N HIS A 95 10.81 -5.19 5.72
CA HIS A 95 11.99 -5.83 6.30
C HIS A 95 11.90 -5.83 7.84
N GLN A 96 12.42 -6.89 8.48
CA GLN A 96 12.38 -7.08 9.93
C GLN A 96 12.97 -5.90 10.71
N SER A 97 14.08 -5.34 10.23
CA SER A 97 14.74 -4.21 10.91
C SER A 97 13.94 -2.91 10.83
N TYR A 98 13.13 -2.71 9.79
CA TYR A 98 12.18 -1.59 9.74
C TYR A 98 11.02 -1.82 10.69
N TYR A 99 10.43 -3.01 10.66
CA TYR A 99 9.28 -3.35 11.50
C TYR A 99 9.55 -3.15 12.99
N GLN A 100 10.73 -3.55 13.46
CA GLN A 100 11.15 -3.39 14.87
C GLN A 100 11.27 -1.93 15.32
N LEU A 101 11.43 -1.00 14.37
CA LEU A 101 11.60 0.43 14.64
C LEU A 101 10.31 1.24 14.47
N LEU A 102 9.21 0.58 14.07
CA LEU A 102 7.90 1.22 13.94
C LEU A 102 7.39 1.72 15.29
N ASP A 103 6.69 2.86 15.26
CA ASP A 103 5.92 3.31 16.41
C ASP A 103 4.77 2.34 16.67
N SER A 104 4.86 1.60 17.78
CA SER A 104 3.91 0.54 18.12
C SER A 104 2.48 1.05 18.30
N THR A 105 2.31 2.30 18.75
CA THR A 105 0.98 2.90 18.91
C THR A 105 0.37 3.20 17.56
N GLN A 106 1.14 3.78 16.63
CA GLN A 106 0.67 4.02 15.26
C GLN A 106 0.32 2.72 14.53
N LEU A 107 1.15 1.69 14.69
CA LEU A 107 0.92 0.38 14.08
C LEU A 107 -0.35 -0.28 14.63
N ALA A 108 -0.54 -0.25 15.95
CA ALA A 108 -1.75 -0.79 16.59
C ALA A 108 -3.02 -0.08 16.08
N ILE A 109 -3.03 1.26 16.08
CA ILE A 109 -4.17 2.05 15.58
C ILE A 109 -4.47 1.72 14.11
N THR A 110 -3.44 1.56 13.28
CA THR A 110 -3.60 1.21 11.86
C THR A 110 -4.26 -0.15 11.71
N ARG A 111 -3.73 -1.18 12.39
CA ARG A 111 -4.28 -2.54 12.38
C ARG A 111 -5.71 -2.59 12.90
N GLU A 112 -5.98 -1.97 14.05
CA GLU A 112 -7.32 -1.90 14.64
C GLU A 112 -8.31 -1.22 13.71
N THR A 113 -7.89 -0.14 13.03
CA THR A 113 -8.73 0.54 12.04
C THR A 113 -9.04 -0.37 10.85
N CYS A 114 -8.06 -1.09 10.31
CA CYS A 114 -8.26 -2.05 9.22
C CYS A 114 -9.17 -3.20 9.64
N HIS A 115 -8.94 -3.81 10.81
CA HIS A 115 -9.80 -4.87 11.35
C HIS A 115 -11.24 -4.40 11.55
N ARG A 116 -11.44 -3.20 12.12
CA ARG A 116 -12.78 -2.64 12.32
C ARG A 116 -13.48 -2.35 11.01
N ILE A 117 -12.79 -1.83 10.00
CA ILE A 117 -13.37 -1.63 8.67
C ILE A 117 -13.75 -2.98 8.04
N ALA A 118 -12.91 -4.01 8.14
CA ALA A 118 -13.25 -5.35 7.66
C ALA A 118 -14.46 -5.94 8.39
N ALA A 119 -14.61 -5.69 9.70
CA ALA A 119 -15.78 -6.10 10.47
C ALA A 119 -17.06 -5.29 10.10
N ASP A 120 -16.92 -4.00 9.84
CA ASP A 120 -18.03 -3.10 9.45
C ASP A 120 -18.60 -3.43 8.05
N PHE A 121 -17.81 -4.07 7.17
CA PHE A 121 -18.17 -4.35 5.78
C PHE A 121 -17.92 -5.82 5.42
N PRO A 122 -18.95 -6.68 5.34
CA PRO A 122 -18.79 -8.13 5.13
C PRO A 122 -18.08 -8.55 3.83
N HIS A 123 -18.00 -7.65 2.84
CA HIS A 123 -17.26 -7.87 1.59
C HIS A 123 -15.80 -7.36 1.65
N CYS A 124 -15.32 -6.96 2.83
CA CYS A 124 -13.98 -6.39 3.04
C CYS A 124 -13.16 -7.33 3.94
N HIS A 125 -11.95 -7.66 3.50
CA HIS A 125 -11.01 -8.50 4.23
C HIS A 125 -9.74 -7.71 4.54
N TYR A 126 -9.12 -7.97 5.68
CA TYR A 126 -7.82 -7.41 6.01
C TYR A 126 -6.77 -8.51 6.03
N LEU A 127 -5.73 -8.34 5.22
CA LEU A 127 -4.53 -9.16 5.19
C LEU A 127 -3.36 -8.33 5.73
N ASP A 128 -2.76 -8.81 6.81
CA ASP A 128 -1.52 -8.24 7.33
C ASP A 128 -0.36 -9.20 7.06
N TRP A 129 0.46 -8.85 6.07
CA TRP A 129 1.65 -9.62 5.70
C TRP A 129 2.94 -8.88 6.02
N MET A 130 2.92 -7.85 6.90
CA MET A 130 4.10 -7.05 7.22
C MET A 130 5.29 -7.89 7.74
N GLN A 131 5.02 -9.00 8.42
CA GLN A 131 6.02 -9.91 8.98
C GLN A 131 5.83 -11.34 8.47
N ASP A 132 5.33 -11.49 7.24
CA ASP A 132 5.13 -12.80 6.64
C ASP A 132 6.49 -13.44 6.31
N GLU A 133 6.79 -14.57 6.96
CA GLU A 133 8.08 -15.27 6.86
C GLU A 133 8.39 -15.80 5.46
N ARG A 134 7.40 -15.83 4.56
CA ARG A 134 7.64 -16.18 3.15
C ARG A 134 8.53 -15.16 2.47
N PHE A 135 8.65 -13.91 2.96
CA PHE A 135 9.48 -12.86 2.36
C PHE A 135 10.84 -12.76 3.07
N VAL A 136 11.91 -12.87 2.28
CA VAL A 136 13.30 -12.85 2.75
C VAL A 136 13.99 -11.54 2.40
N THR A 137 15.17 -11.28 2.95
CA THR A 137 15.93 -10.04 2.73
C THR A 137 16.10 -9.68 1.25
N GLU A 138 16.28 -10.67 0.38
CA GLU A 138 16.40 -10.51 -1.07
C GLU A 138 15.13 -10.00 -1.76
N ASP A 139 13.96 -10.10 -1.13
CA ASP A 139 12.69 -9.62 -1.69
C ASP A 139 12.54 -8.09 -1.56
N PHE A 140 13.40 -7.43 -0.78
CA PHE A 140 13.27 -6.01 -0.44
C PHE A 140 14.19 -5.12 -1.29
N PHE A 141 13.70 -3.93 -1.64
CA PHE A 141 14.49 -2.87 -2.30
C PHE A 141 15.20 -2.01 -1.27
N ASP A 142 14.42 -1.54 -0.29
CA ASP A 142 14.86 -0.86 0.92
C ASP A 142 14.12 -1.49 2.12
N ALA A 143 14.22 -0.87 3.30
CA ALA A 143 13.68 -1.49 4.50
C ALA A 143 12.13 -1.51 4.55
N ASP A 144 11.45 -0.66 3.78
CA ASP A 144 10.00 -0.46 3.79
C ASP A 144 9.29 -0.79 2.46
N HIS A 145 10.04 -1.14 1.40
CA HIS A 145 9.51 -1.49 0.08
C HIS A 145 10.11 -2.79 -0.47
N LEU A 146 9.25 -3.58 -1.13
CA LEU A 146 9.67 -4.71 -1.94
C LEU A 146 10.41 -4.24 -3.21
N ASN A 147 11.37 -5.04 -3.67
CA ASN A 147 11.89 -4.90 -5.03
C ASN A 147 10.98 -5.64 -6.02
N HIS A 148 11.29 -5.54 -7.30
CA HIS A 148 10.49 -6.15 -8.37
C HIS A 148 10.31 -7.68 -8.23
N GLN A 149 11.30 -8.41 -7.70
CA GLN A 149 11.18 -9.86 -7.49
C GLN A 149 10.24 -10.15 -6.32
N GLY A 150 10.41 -9.45 -5.20
CA GLY A 150 9.49 -9.52 -4.05
C GLY A 150 8.06 -9.12 -4.42
N ALA A 151 7.88 -8.13 -5.30
CA ALA A 151 6.58 -7.72 -5.80
C ALA A 151 5.90 -8.79 -6.68
N ILE A 152 6.66 -9.51 -7.52
CA ILE A 152 6.15 -10.65 -8.28
C ILE A 152 5.66 -11.75 -7.32
N LYS A 153 6.48 -12.07 -6.31
CA LYS A 153 6.16 -13.06 -5.29
C LYS A 153 4.92 -12.69 -4.48
N LEU A 154 4.80 -11.43 -4.06
CA LEU A 154 3.60 -10.91 -3.41
C LEU A 154 2.36 -11.07 -4.29
N THR A 155 2.49 -10.76 -5.58
CA THR A 155 1.38 -10.88 -6.54
C THR A 155 0.95 -12.33 -6.72
N GLN A 156 1.89 -13.29 -6.74
CA GLN A 156 1.57 -14.72 -6.81
C GLN A 156 0.77 -15.17 -5.58
N TYR A 157 1.23 -14.86 -4.36
CA TYR A 157 0.51 -15.21 -3.15
C TYR A 157 -0.85 -14.51 -3.02
N LEU A 158 -0.94 -13.26 -3.46
CA LEU A 158 -2.21 -12.53 -3.48
C LEU A 158 -3.19 -13.14 -4.48
N ASN A 159 -2.72 -13.56 -5.66
CA ASN A 159 -3.57 -14.24 -6.64
C ASN A 159 -4.07 -15.59 -6.13
N ASP A 160 -3.21 -16.37 -5.45
CA ASP A 160 -3.63 -17.63 -4.82
C ASP A 160 -4.68 -17.37 -3.75
N PHE A 161 -4.45 -16.39 -2.86
CA PHE A 161 -5.45 -15.98 -1.88
C PHE A 161 -6.78 -15.57 -2.54
N ILE A 162 -6.74 -14.76 -3.59
CA ILE A 162 -7.95 -14.29 -4.30
C ILE A 162 -8.72 -15.46 -4.94
N ARG A 163 -8.01 -16.44 -5.50
CA ARG A 163 -8.63 -17.65 -6.08
C ARG A 163 -9.37 -18.43 -5.01
N ASP A 164 -8.70 -18.79 -3.92
CA ASP A 164 -9.28 -19.53 -2.82
C ASP A 164 -10.45 -18.75 -2.17
N PHE A 165 -10.30 -17.44 -2.06
CA PHE A 165 -11.31 -16.53 -1.53
C PHE A 165 -12.54 -16.36 -2.45
N SER A 166 -12.40 -16.64 -3.74
CA SER A 166 -13.50 -16.62 -4.71
C SER A 166 -14.23 -17.95 -4.78
N GLU A 167 -13.53 -19.05 -4.49
CA GLU A 167 -14.02 -20.44 -4.55
C GLU A 167 -14.71 -20.88 -3.26
N ASN A 168 -14.33 -20.34 -2.10
CA ASN A 168 -15.00 -20.58 -0.81
C ASN A 168 -16.34 -19.83 -0.69
N LYS A 169 -17.28 -20.17 -1.57
CA LYS A 169 -18.71 -19.84 -1.42
C LYS A 169 -19.37 -20.92 -0.56
N GLU A 170 -19.57 -20.62 0.72
CA GLU A 170 -20.71 -21.16 1.49
C GLU A 170 -21.80 -20.10 1.57
#